data_AF-D4DM87-F1
#
_entry.id   AF-D4DM87-F1
#
_cell.length_a   1.000
_cell.length_b   1.000
_cell.length_c   1.000
_cell.angle_alpha   90.00
_cell.angle_beta   90.00
_cell.angle_gamma   90.00
#
_symmetry.space_group_name_H-M   'P 1'
#
loop_
_entity.id
_entity.type
_entity.pdbx_description
1 polymer ?
#
loop_
_entity_poly.entity_id
_entity_poly.type
_entity_poly.pdbx_seq_one_letter_code
_entity_poly.pdbx_strand_id
1 'polypeptide(L)'
;MSKTQYSESSITVLKGLEPVKERPGMYTRTDSPTHICQEVIDNAADEALGGFATEIDVRIHDDGSLSVHDNGRGIPVGLHPVEGVPVVELVFTRLHAGGKFNKKTAAARMPFQAACTAWAYPSPTPSPPASK
;
A
#
# COMPACT_ATOMS: atom_id res chain seq x y z
N MET A 1 8.77 21.97 -36.99
CA MET A 1 8.38 21.19 -35.80
C MET A 1 6.93 20.76 -36.00
N SER A 2 6.62 19.46 -36.01
CA SER A 2 5.23 19.01 -36.09
C SER A 2 4.53 19.37 -34.77
N LYS A 3 3.40 20.07 -34.84
CA LYS A 3 2.51 20.23 -33.69
C LYS A 3 1.97 18.84 -33.35
N THR A 4 2.32 18.31 -32.19
CA THR A 4 1.61 17.15 -31.63
C THR A 4 0.14 17.55 -31.54
N GLN A 5 -0.69 16.89 -32.34
CA GLN A 5 -2.10 17.23 -32.46
C GLN A 5 -2.78 16.75 -31.17
N TYR A 6 -3.10 17.68 -30.28
CA TYR A 6 -3.84 17.40 -29.06
C TYR A 6 -5.28 17.06 -29.44
N SER A 7 -5.70 15.83 -29.14
CA SER A 7 -7.01 15.26 -29.45
C SER A 7 -7.54 14.46 -28.26
N GLU A 8 -8.76 13.93 -28.37
CA GLU A 8 -9.40 13.09 -27.35
C GLU A 8 -8.53 11.86 -26.99
N SER A 9 -7.79 11.32 -27.97
CA SER A 9 -6.86 10.20 -27.74
C SER A 9 -5.60 10.58 -26.95
N SER A 10 -5.36 11.87 -26.71
CA SER A 10 -4.25 12.34 -25.85
C SER A 10 -4.56 12.18 -24.37
N ILE A 11 -5.81 11.90 -23.99
CA ILE A 11 -6.22 11.68 -22.61
C ILE A 11 -5.96 10.22 -22.22
N THR A 12 -5.14 10.01 -21.19
CA THR A 12 -4.85 8.68 -20.63
C THR A 12 -5.55 8.50 -19.29
N VAL A 13 -6.24 7.38 -19.12
CA VAL A 13 -6.87 7.00 -17.84
C VAL A 13 -6.03 5.88 -17.22
N LEU A 14 -5.36 6.21 -16.12
CA LEU A 14 -4.57 5.27 -15.34
C LEU A 14 -5.49 4.42 -14.46
N LYS A 15 -5.29 3.09 -14.46
CA LYS A 15 -6.14 2.12 -13.75
C LYS A 15 -5.39 1.43 -12.61
N GLY A 16 -6.13 0.94 -11.62
CA GLY A 16 -5.56 0.21 -10.49
C GLY A 16 -4.52 1.04 -9.74
N LEU A 17 -3.28 0.54 -9.72
CA LEU A 17 -2.14 1.19 -9.06
C LEU A 17 -1.26 2.02 -10.00
N GLU A 18 -1.58 2.10 -11.30
CA GLU A 18 -0.84 2.93 -12.26
C GLU A 18 -0.70 4.40 -11.81
N PRO A 19 -1.73 5.07 -11.25
CA PRO A 19 -1.57 6.45 -10.76
C PRO A 19 -0.49 6.61 -9.68
N VAL A 20 -0.33 5.60 -8.82
CA VAL A 20 0.65 5.59 -7.72
C VAL A 20 2.06 5.46 -8.28
N LYS A 21 2.23 4.58 -9.29
CA LYS A 21 3.52 4.37 -9.96
C LYS A 21 3.95 5.59 -10.76
N GLU A 22 3.02 6.21 -11.49
CA GLU A 22 3.30 7.39 -12.31
C GLU A 22 3.56 8.64 -11.48
N ARG A 23 2.95 8.76 -10.29
CA ARG A 23 3.04 9.95 -9.45
C ARG A 23 3.19 9.62 -7.96
N PRO A 24 4.28 8.95 -7.55
CA PRO A 24 4.43 8.45 -6.18
C PRO A 24 4.42 9.57 -5.12
N GLY A 25 4.93 10.76 -5.46
CA GLY A 25 4.95 11.92 -4.55
C GLY A 25 3.58 12.44 -4.13
N MET A 26 2.48 12.04 -4.81
CA MET A 26 1.12 12.35 -4.38
C MET A 26 0.59 11.37 -3.32
N TYR A 27 1.25 10.22 -3.14
CA TYR A 27 0.79 9.11 -2.32
C TYR A 27 1.72 8.82 -1.15
N THR A 28 3.02 9.10 -1.31
CA THR A 28 4.02 8.83 -0.28
C THR A 28 5.22 9.77 -0.36
N ARG A 29 6.06 9.72 0.67
CA ARG A 29 7.37 10.37 0.68
C ARG A 29 8.32 9.63 -0.26
N THR A 30 8.97 10.35 -1.17
CA THR A 30 9.87 9.77 -2.17
C THR A 30 11.34 9.85 -1.79
N ASP A 31 11.66 10.54 -0.71
CA ASP A 31 13.00 10.66 -0.12
C ASP A 31 13.29 9.56 0.92
N SER A 32 12.25 8.89 1.42
CA SER A 32 12.38 7.86 2.46
C SER A 32 11.18 6.89 2.47
N PRO A 33 11.39 5.58 2.73
CA PRO A 33 10.31 4.60 2.84
C PRO A 33 9.50 4.72 4.14
N THR A 34 9.91 5.59 5.07
CA THR A 34 9.32 5.68 6.41
C THR A 34 7.82 5.93 6.41
N HIS A 35 7.30 6.68 5.43
CA HIS A 35 5.86 6.91 5.29
C HIS A 35 5.11 5.59 4.97
N ILE A 36 5.65 4.77 4.07
CA ILE A 36 5.07 3.46 3.75
C ILE A 36 5.11 2.54 4.98
N CYS A 37 6.22 2.54 5.72
CA CYS A 37 6.32 1.77 6.96
C CYS A 37 5.28 2.23 7.99
N GLN A 38 5.09 3.54 8.14
CA GLN A 38 4.10 4.13 9.04
C GLN A 38 2.69 3.67 8.70
N GLU A 39 2.30 3.67 7.41
CA GLU A 39 0.96 3.24 6.99
C GLU A 39 0.60 1.81 7.44
N VAL A 40 1.57 0.89 7.44
CA VAL A 40 1.34 -0.49 7.92
C VAL A 40 1.19 -0.53 9.43
N ILE A 41 2.04 0.20 10.15
CA ILE A 41 2.00 0.30 11.61
C ILE A 41 0.69 0.95 12.08
N ASP A 42 0.23 2.00 11.39
CA ASP A 42 -1.02 2.70 11.71
C ASP A 42 -2.23 1.76 11.54
N ASN A 43 -2.21 0.87 10.55
CA ASN A 43 -3.26 -0.15 10.40
C ASN A 43 -3.28 -1.17 11.56
N ALA A 44 -2.11 -1.61 12.04
CA ALA A 44 -2.02 -2.46 13.22
C ALA A 44 -2.46 -1.71 14.50
N ALA A 45 -2.06 -0.45 14.64
CA ALA A 45 -2.45 0.41 15.77
C ALA A 45 -3.97 0.63 15.81
N ASP A 46 -4.65 0.72 14.67
CA ASP A 46 -6.11 0.82 14.61
C ASP A 46 -6.82 -0.43 15.15
N GLU A 47 -6.24 -1.63 15.00
CA GLU A 47 -6.77 -2.84 15.66
C GLU A 47 -6.62 -2.74 17.18
N ALA A 48 -5.50 -2.20 17.68
CA ALA A 48 -5.29 -1.98 19.11
C ALA A 48 -6.24 -0.91 19.68
N LEU A 49 -6.39 0.22 18.99
CA LEU A 49 -7.35 1.28 19.35
C LEU A 49 -8.80 0.80 19.31
N GLY A 50 -9.12 -0.15 18.43
CA GLY A 50 -10.40 -0.84 18.38
C GLY A 50 -10.61 -1.86 19.50
N GLY A 51 -9.59 -2.14 20.33
CA GLY A 51 -9.61 -3.15 21.38
C GLY A 51 -9.48 -4.60 20.88
N PHE A 52 -8.99 -4.79 19.65
CA PHE A 52 -8.86 -6.11 19.02
C PHE A 52 -7.44 -6.66 19.05
N ALA A 53 -6.43 -5.79 19.09
CA ALA A 53 -5.03 -6.18 19.24
C ALA A 53 -4.48 -5.73 20.60
N THR A 54 -3.54 -6.49 21.15
CA THR A 54 -2.80 -6.15 22.37
C THR A 54 -1.29 -6.05 22.15
N GLU A 55 -0.81 -6.55 21.02
CA GLU A 55 0.61 -6.64 20.69
C GLU A 55 0.83 -6.30 19.22
N ILE A 56 1.88 -5.52 18.95
CA ILE A 56 2.34 -5.16 17.62
C ILE A 56 3.86 -5.34 17.59
N ASP A 57 4.33 -6.24 16.75
CA ASP A 57 5.74 -6.51 16.52
C ASP A 57 6.20 -5.84 15.22
N VAL A 58 7.21 -4.98 15.32
CA VAL A 58 7.85 -4.35 14.16
C VAL A 58 9.28 -4.84 14.05
N ARG A 59 9.64 -5.40 12.89
CA ARG A 59 10.99 -5.91 12.63
C ARG A 59 11.55 -5.31 11.34
N ILE A 60 12.76 -4.78 11.44
CA ILE A 60 13.57 -4.43 10.28
C ILE A 60 14.50 -5.62 10.00
N HIS A 61 14.53 -6.06 8.76
CA HIS A 61 15.33 -7.19 8.31
C HIS A 61 16.66 -6.72 7.72
N ASP A 62 17.64 -7.62 7.65
CA ASP A 62 18.99 -7.32 7.16
C ASP A 62 19.01 -6.93 5.67
N ASP A 63 17.98 -7.30 4.91
CA ASP A 63 17.80 -6.91 3.50
C ASP A 63 17.17 -5.51 3.34
N GLY A 64 16.89 -4.82 4.46
CA GLY A 64 16.24 -3.52 4.48
C GLY A 64 14.71 -3.57 4.35
N SER A 65 14.11 -4.76 4.33
CA SER A 65 12.67 -4.92 4.43
C SER A 65 12.16 -4.69 5.85
N LEU A 66 10.85 -4.49 5.99
CA LEU A 66 10.17 -4.31 7.28
C LEU A 66 8.94 -5.21 7.34
N SER A 67 8.79 -5.94 8.44
CA SER A 67 7.56 -6.67 8.77
C SER A 67 6.85 -6.01 9.95
N VAL A 68 5.52 -5.90 9.85
CA VAL A 68 4.63 -5.57 10.96
C VAL A 68 3.74 -6.77 11.20
N HIS A 69 3.68 -7.24 12.43
CA HIS A 69 2.79 -8.29 12.87
C HIS A 69 1.92 -7.78 14.01
N ASP A 70 0.62 -8.04 13.96
CA ASP A 70 -0.32 -7.75 15.04
C ASP A 70 -1.17 -8.99 15.33
N ASN A 71 -1.71 -9.04 16.55
CA ASN A 71 -2.62 -10.10 16.97
C ASN A 71 -4.10 -9.66 16.91
N GLY A 72 -4.44 -8.73 16.00
CA GLY A 72 -5.78 -8.24 15.79
C GLY A 72 -6.70 -9.23 15.07
N ARG A 73 -7.80 -8.73 14.49
CA ARG A 73 -8.78 -9.58 13.78
C ARG A 73 -8.25 -10.17 12.47
N GLY A 74 -7.23 -9.54 11.90
CA GLY A 74 -6.71 -9.83 10.57
C GLY A 74 -7.56 -9.24 9.43
N ILE A 75 -6.96 -9.17 8.25
CA ILE A 75 -7.64 -8.74 7.02
C ILE A 75 -8.60 -9.85 6.56
N PRO A 76 -9.86 -9.54 6.22
CA PRO A 76 -10.77 -10.54 5.67
C PRO A 76 -10.22 -11.17 4.39
N VAL A 77 -10.26 -12.50 4.31
CA VAL A 77 -9.72 -13.27 3.18
C VAL A 77 -10.81 -13.81 2.23
N GLY A 78 -12.08 -13.72 2.64
CA GLY A 78 -13.22 -14.16 1.82
C GLY A 78 -13.45 -13.29 0.58
N LEU A 79 -14.32 -13.76 -0.31
CA LEU A 79 -14.71 -13.02 -1.51
C LEU A 79 -15.54 -11.78 -1.15
N HIS A 80 -15.23 -10.65 -1.79
CA HIS A 80 -16.04 -9.46 -1.70
C HIS A 80 -17.38 -9.67 -2.45
N PRO A 81 -18.53 -9.35 -1.83
CA PRO A 81 -19.85 -9.73 -2.36
C PRO A 81 -20.19 -9.08 -3.71
N VAL A 82 -19.59 -7.93 -4.04
CA VAL A 82 -19.84 -7.20 -5.29
C VAL A 82 -18.73 -7.40 -6.33
N GLU A 83 -17.47 -7.45 -5.88
CA GLU A 83 -16.31 -7.48 -6.78
C GLU A 83 -15.93 -8.92 -7.15
N GLY A 84 -16.39 -9.91 -6.39
CA GLY A 84 -16.16 -11.33 -6.69
C GLY A 84 -14.70 -11.78 -6.52
N VAL A 85 -13.83 -10.95 -5.96
CA VAL A 85 -12.41 -11.24 -5.70
C VAL A 85 -12.12 -11.21 -4.19
N PRO A 86 -11.04 -11.87 -3.70
CA PRO A 86 -10.68 -11.85 -2.29
C PRO A 86 -10.53 -10.43 -1.74
N VAL A 87 -11.07 -10.16 -0.55
CA VAL A 87 -10.96 -8.84 0.08
C VAL A 87 -9.50 -8.44 0.29
N VAL A 88 -8.63 -9.39 0.65
CA VAL A 88 -7.19 -9.17 0.76
C VAL A 88 -6.58 -8.66 -0.55
N GLU A 89 -7.01 -9.16 -1.71
CA GLU A 89 -6.54 -8.68 -3.02
C GLU A 89 -7.00 -7.25 -3.28
N LEU A 90 -8.27 -6.94 -2.98
CA LEU A 90 -8.82 -5.60 -3.19
C LEU A 90 -8.05 -4.55 -2.38
N VAL A 91 -7.82 -4.81 -1.10
CA VAL A 91 -7.14 -3.84 -0.21
C VAL A 91 -5.66 -3.66 -0.54
N PHE A 92 -5.05 -4.52 -1.36
CA PHE A 92 -3.67 -4.30 -1.83
C PHE A 92 -3.59 -3.78 -3.27
N THR A 93 -4.63 -3.93 -4.09
CA THR A 93 -4.57 -3.66 -5.54
C THR A 93 -5.53 -2.56 -6.02
N ARG A 94 -6.38 -2.03 -5.14
CA ARG A 94 -7.36 -0.99 -5.45
C ARG A 94 -7.20 0.20 -4.50
N LEU A 95 -7.00 1.37 -5.10
CA LEU A 95 -7.15 2.63 -4.38
C LEU A 95 -8.58 2.77 -3.86
N HIS A 96 -8.71 3.34 -2.66
CA HIS A 96 -10.00 3.64 -2.02
C HIS A 96 -10.90 2.43 -1.71
N ALA A 97 -10.32 1.24 -1.49
CA ALA A 97 -11.05 0.05 -1.07
C ALA A 97 -10.68 -0.33 0.38
N GLY A 98 -11.61 -0.28 1.35
CA GLY A 98 -11.28 -0.51 2.76
C GLY A 98 -12.47 -0.40 3.72
N GLY A 99 -12.31 -0.86 4.96
CA GLY A 99 -13.40 -0.90 5.96
C GLY A 99 -13.62 0.40 6.73
N LYS A 100 -12.73 1.39 6.60
CA LYS A 100 -12.68 2.61 7.44
C LYS A 100 -13.55 3.78 6.92
N PHE A 101 -14.45 3.54 5.96
CA PHE A 101 -15.26 4.60 5.33
C PHE A 101 -16.58 4.92 6.06
N ASN A 102 -17.06 4.05 6.94
CA ASN A 102 -18.29 4.30 7.69
C ASN A 102 -18.03 5.16 8.94
N LYS A 103 -18.30 6.46 8.83
CA LYS A 103 -18.15 7.49 9.88
C LYS A 103 -19.04 7.31 11.14
N LYS A 104 -19.69 6.16 11.35
CA LYS A 104 -20.59 5.95 12.50
C LYS A 104 -19.88 5.58 13.81
N THR A 105 -18.57 5.35 13.78
CA THR A 105 -17.78 5.05 14.98
C THR A 105 -16.58 6.00 15.03
N ALA A 106 -16.36 6.65 16.18
CA ALA A 106 -15.39 7.74 16.38
C ALA A 106 -13.91 7.40 16.10
N ALA A 107 -13.59 6.15 15.76
CA ALA A 107 -12.26 5.69 15.38
C ALA A 107 -11.90 5.95 13.90
N ALA A 108 -12.84 6.43 13.07
CA ALA A 108 -12.61 6.61 11.64
C ALA A 108 -11.95 7.97 11.33
N ARG A 109 -10.63 8.06 11.51
CA ARG A 109 -9.85 9.19 10.97
C ARG A 109 -8.55 8.70 10.32
N MET A 110 -8.65 8.25 9.07
CA MET A 110 -7.83 8.65 7.90
C MET A 110 -8.36 7.91 6.65
N PRO A 111 -8.43 8.54 5.47
CA PRO A 111 -8.82 7.85 4.25
C PRO A 111 -7.69 6.89 3.84
N PHE A 112 -8.00 5.61 3.91
CA PHE A 112 -7.23 4.48 3.40
C PHE A 112 -6.77 4.73 1.94
N GLN A 113 -5.47 4.86 1.72
CA GLN A 113 -4.82 4.86 0.41
C GLN A 113 -4.09 3.51 0.25
N ALA A 114 -4.88 2.45 0.04
CA ALA A 114 -4.34 1.12 -0.26
C ALA A 114 -3.54 1.11 -1.56
N ALA A 115 -2.22 1.28 -1.42
CA ALA A 115 -1.21 0.96 -2.42
C ALA A 115 0.19 0.82 -1.79
N CYS A 116 0.28 0.55 -0.48
CA CYS A 116 1.55 0.64 0.24
C CYS A 116 1.70 -0.56 1.19
N THR A 117 1.85 -1.75 0.62
CA THR A 117 2.49 -2.87 1.32
C THR A 117 3.07 -3.88 0.35
N ALA A 118 4.30 -4.32 0.66
CA ALA A 118 5.13 -5.32 -0.01
C ALA A 118 5.81 -4.91 -1.34
N TRP A 119 6.79 -4.00 -1.27
CA TRP A 119 8.02 -4.15 -2.05
C TRP A 119 9.17 -3.45 -1.33
N ALA A 120 9.81 -4.15 -0.39
CA ALA A 120 11.20 -3.84 -0.11
C ALA A 120 11.98 -4.08 -1.40
N TYR A 121 12.63 -3.04 -1.91
CA TYR A 121 13.48 -3.07 -3.09
C TYR A 121 14.32 -4.36 -3.11
N PRO A 122 14.35 -5.14 -4.22
CA PRO A 122 15.44 -6.08 -4.39
C PRO A 122 16.67 -5.21 -4.63
N SER A 123 17.58 -5.22 -3.68
CA SER A 123 18.91 -4.68 -3.86
C SER A 123 19.51 -5.27 -5.16
N PRO A 124 20.17 -4.46 -6.01
CA PRO A 124 20.91 -5.02 -7.14
C PRO A 124 22.00 -5.91 -6.57
N THR A 125 21.90 -7.21 -6.83
CA THR A 125 22.97 -8.15 -6.50
C THR A 125 24.26 -7.66 -7.17
N PRO A 126 25.39 -7.55 -6.45
CA PRO A 126 26.65 -7.23 -7.10
C PRO A 126 27.00 -8.35 -8.07
N SER A 127 27.21 -8.00 -9.33
CA SER A 127 27.70 -8.92 -10.36
C SER A 127 29.03 -9.53 -9.89
N PRO A 128 29.26 -10.84 -10.09
CA PRO A 128 30.56 -11.42 -9.75
C PRO A 128 31.65 -10.75 -10.58
N PRO A 129 32.86 -10.55 -10.02
CA PRO A 129 33.95 -9.91 -10.75
C PRO A 129 34.31 -10.76 -11.97
N ALA A 130 34.37 -10.10 -13.13
CA ALA A 130 34.83 -10.72 -14.37
C ALA A 130 36.24 -11.29 -14.15
N SER A 131 36.39 -12.59 -14.34
CA SER A 131 37.70 -13.25 -14.35
C SER A 131 38.53 -12.67 -15.50
N LYS A 132 39.74 -12.22 -15.18
CA LYS A 132 40.78 -11.97 -16.17
C LYS A 132 41.25 -13.27 -16.81
#